data_AF-A0A8H8X076-F1
#
_entry.id   AF-A0A8H8X076-F1
#
_cell.length_a   1.000
_cell.length_b   1.000
_cell.length_c   1.000
_cell.angle_alpha   90.00
_cell.angle_beta   90.00
_cell.angle_gamma   90.00
#
_symmetry.space_group_name_H-M   'P 1'
#
loop_
_entity.id
_entity.type
_entity.pdbx_description
1 polymer ?
#
loop_
_entity_poly.entity_id
_entity_poly.type
_entity_poly.pdbx_seq_one_letter_code
_entity_poly.pdbx_strand_id
1 'polypeptide(L)'
;MSLRTLATAAVTMGLAKAAPQSADDAALPPLQIGVRARDITTGLTGLLTMRALTLDGVIQYTIQPMGDGEKIPEGWTIDEHSLEVVDAGIIAKVTPEATNVSVRLGQEVTDKISGVVGITTRRITYINGCVQFAVQPKVDKDGKMPEAIYLDHSRLVASHQAVEAKPPIGVDKPRPPGGPSTRASSMRMG
;
A
#
# COMPACT_ATOMS: atom_id res chain seq x y z
N MET A 1 48.16 -15.14 18.69
CA MET A 1 47.38 -14.41 17.67
C MET A 1 46.02 -15.09 17.55
N SER A 2 44.97 -14.46 18.10
CA SER A 2 43.61 -15.00 18.16
C SER A 2 42.76 -14.32 17.08
N LEU A 3 42.31 -15.07 16.08
CA LEU A 3 41.41 -14.61 15.02
C LEU A 3 39.98 -14.53 15.55
N ARG A 4 39.68 -13.45 16.27
CA ARG A 4 38.33 -12.93 16.49
C ARG A 4 38.24 -11.55 15.86
N THR A 5 38.27 -11.46 14.54
CA THR A 5 37.96 -10.22 13.82
C THR A 5 37.52 -10.52 12.39
N LEU A 6 36.30 -11.02 12.22
CA LEU A 6 35.55 -10.85 10.97
C LEU A 6 34.14 -10.40 11.36
N ALA A 7 34.12 -9.18 11.90
CA ALA A 7 32.94 -8.36 11.95
C ALA A 7 32.57 -7.95 10.52
N THR A 8 31.28 -8.05 10.20
CA THR A 8 30.58 -7.02 9.43
C THR A 8 31.21 -6.70 8.07
N ALA A 9 31.20 -7.67 7.15
CA ALA A 9 31.31 -7.36 5.73
C ALA A 9 29.99 -6.70 5.29
N ALA A 10 30.00 -5.37 5.34
CA ALA A 10 28.94 -4.51 4.87
C ALA A 10 28.52 -4.91 3.45
N VAL A 11 27.27 -5.34 3.30
CA VAL A 11 26.57 -5.37 2.01
C VAL A 11 26.30 -3.91 1.64
N THR A 12 27.35 -3.23 1.20
CA THR A 12 27.29 -1.90 0.58
C THR A 12 27.54 -2.11 -0.91
N MET A 13 26.62 -2.79 -1.58
CA MET A 13 26.56 -2.80 -3.04
C MET A 13 25.24 -2.16 -3.47
N GLY A 14 25.33 -0.86 -3.79
CA GLY A 14 24.62 -0.27 -4.93
C GLY A 14 23.11 -0.43 -4.99
N LEU A 15 22.37 -0.03 -3.95
CA LEU A 15 21.00 0.44 -4.14
C LEU A 15 21.08 1.84 -4.77
N ALA A 16 21.15 1.88 -6.10
CA ALA A 16 20.99 3.13 -6.83
C ALA A 16 19.64 3.73 -6.45
N LYS A 17 19.69 4.97 -5.94
CA LYS A 17 18.53 5.77 -5.54
C LYS A 17 17.66 5.99 -6.78
N ALA A 18 16.58 5.21 -6.93
CA ALA A 18 15.58 5.47 -7.95
C ALA A 18 14.94 6.85 -7.64
N ALA A 19 14.96 7.75 -8.62
CA ALA A 19 14.30 9.03 -8.50
C ALA A 19 12.79 8.82 -8.31
N PRO A 20 12.09 9.64 -7.49
CA PRO A 20 10.65 9.56 -7.34
C PRO A 20 9.99 9.73 -8.71
N GLN A 21 9.23 8.72 -9.15
CA GLN A 21 8.63 8.70 -10.49
C GLN A 21 7.24 9.35 -10.50
N SER A 22 6.70 9.72 -9.33
CA SER A 22 5.44 10.43 -9.19
C SER A 22 5.40 11.33 -7.95
N ALA A 23 4.47 12.29 -7.93
CA ALA A 23 4.27 13.21 -6.80
C ALA A 23 3.87 12.49 -5.49
N ASP A 24 3.48 11.22 -5.58
CA ASP A 24 3.05 10.39 -4.46
C ASP A 24 4.24 9.76 -3.69
N ASP A 25 5.49 9.94 -4.15
CA ASP A 25 6.69 9.23 -3.68
C ASP A 25 7.53 9.99 -2.63
N ALA A 26 6.97 10.95 -1.89
CA ALA A 26 7.73 11.88 -1.03
C ALA A 26 8.25 11.31 0.32
N ALA A 27 8.20 10.00 0.55
CA ALA A 27 8.74 9.34 1.75
C ALA A 27 10.06 8.60 1.44
N LEU A 28 10.70 7.98 2.45
CA LEU A 28 11.91 7.14 2.32
C LEU A 28 11.89 6.29 1.02
N PRO A 29 13.04 6.02 0.38
CA PRO A 29 13.05 5.29 -0.89
C PRO A 29 12.31 3.96 -0.67
N PRO A 30 11.20 3.73 -1.39
CA PRO A 30 10.33 2.60 -1.12
C PRO A 30 11.10 1.29 -1.28
N LEU A 31 10.77 0.29 -0.48
CA LEU A 31 11.31 -1.05 -0.68
C LEU A 31 11.06 -1.49 -2.13
N GLN A 32 12.06 -2.09 -2.77
CA GLN A 32 11.96 -2.48 -4.17
C GLN A 32 11.21 -3.81 -4.31
N ILE A 33 10.24 -3.87 -5.22
CA ILE A 33 9.63 -5.15 -5.60
C ILE A 33 10.73 -6.08 -6.15
N GLY A 34 10.63 -7.37 -5.85
CA GLY A 34 11.58 -8.41 -6.25
C GLY A 34 12.67 -8.71 -5.21
N VAL A 35 12.89 -7.86 -4.21
CA VAL A 35 13.77 -8.20 -3.09
C VAL A 35 13.14 -9.28 -2.21
N ARG A 36 13.97 -10.01 -1.46
CA ARG A 36 13.48 -10.87 -0.39
C ARG A 36 13.42 -10.07 0.90
N ALA A 37 12.29 -10.15 1.59
CA ALA A 37 12.08 -9.46 2.85
C ALA A 37 11.50 -10.40 3.90
N ARG A 38 11.67 -9.99 5.16
CA ARG A 38 11.12 -10.65 6.34
C ARG A 38 10.21 -9.67 7.08
N ASP A 39 9.01 -10.13 7.44
CA ASP A 39 8.20 -9.46 8.44
C ASP A 39 8.82 -9.69 9.83
N ILE A 40 9.23 -8.61 10.50
CA ILE A 40 9.85 -8.66 11.82
C ILE A 40 8.86 -9.10 12.90
N THR A 41 7.55 -8.95 12.67
CA THR A 41 6.50 -9.27 13.64
C THR A 41 6.24 -10.76 13.71
N THR A 42 6.09 -11.42 12.56
CA THR A 42 5.74 -12.85 12.47
C THR A 42 6.93 -13.75 12.11
N GLY A 43 7.99 -13.18 11.54
CA GLY A 43 9.10 -13.93 10.96
C GLY A 43 8.85 -14.44 9.55
N LEU A 44 7.67 -14.18 8.95
CA LEU A 44 7.36 -14.59 7.58
C LEU A 44 8.38 -14.01 6.60
N THR A 45 8.97 -14.85 5.76
CA THR A 45 10.00 -14.46 4.79
C THR A 45 9.60 -14.88 3.38
N GLY A 46 9.82 -14.00 2.40
CA GLY A 46 9.47 -14.26 1.02
C GLY A 46 9.88 -13.12 0.09
N LEU A 47 9.44 -13.20 -1.17
CA LEU A 47 9.69 -12.17 -2.18
C LEU A 47 8.62 -11.08 -2.10
N LEU A 48 9.01 -9.81 -2.18
CA LEU A 48 8.06 -8.72 -2.38
C LEU A 48 7.57 -8.75 -3.82
N THR A 49 6.29 -9.02 -4.05
CA THR A 49 5.72 -9.20 -5.40
C THR A 49 4.75 -8.09 -5.82
N MET A 50 4.28 -7.33 -4.85
CA MET A 50 3.30 -6.26 -5.03
C MET A 50 3.60 -5.16 -4.04
N ARG A 51 3.51 -3.90 -4.47
CA ARG A 51 3.48 -2.72 -3.61
C ARG A 51 2.12 -2.06 -3.75
N ALA A 52 1.52 -1.67 -2.64
CA ALA A 52 0.30 -0.90 -2.63
C ALA A 52 0.44 0.37 -1.79
N LEU A 53 0.07 1.50 -2.37
CA LEU A 53 -0.04 2.79 -1.69
C LEU A 53 -1.52 3.15 -1.58
N THR A 54 -2.01 3.39 -0.36
CA THR A 54 -3.39 3.86 -0.14
C THR A 54 -3.46 5.39 -0.20
N LEU A 55 -4.66 5.93 -0.37
CA LEU A 55 -4.94 7.37 -0.36
C LEU A 55 -4.48 8.05 0.93
N ASP A 56 -4.52 7.33 2.05
CA ASP A 56 -4.08 7.82 3.37
C ASP A 56 -2.56 7.74 3.56
N GLY A 57 -1.81 7.34 2.54
CA GLY A 57 -0.34 7.26 2.55
C GLY A 57 0.22 5.98 3.14
N VAL A 58 -0.61 4.96 3.42
CA VAL A 58 -0.12 3.67 3.93
C VAL A 58 0.50 2.88 2.79
N ILE A 59 1.75 2.47 2.97
CA ILE A 59 2.49 1.61 2.05
C ILE A 59 2.48 0.18 2.59
N GLN A 60 2.05 -0.76 1.73
CA GLN A 60 2.01 -2.17 2.03
C GLN A 60 2.66 -2.97 0.91
N TYR A 61 3.25 -4.11 1.25
CA TYR A 61 3.78 -5.04 0.26
C TYR A 61 3.19 -6.43 0.46
N THR A 62 3.04 -7.16 -0.64
CA THR A 62 2.78 -8.60 -0.55
C THR A 62 4.10 -9.35 -0.44
N ILE A 63 4.29 -10.08 0.66
CA ILE A 63 5.30 -11.13 0.77
C ILE A 63 4.74 -12.41 0.17
N GLN A 64 5.38 -12.92 -0.88
CA GLN A 64 5.13 -14.25 -1.43
C GLN A 64 6.17 -15.23 -0.85
N PRO A 65 5.80 -16.14 0.07
CA PRO A 65 6.71 -17.17 0.55
C PRO A 65 7.12 -18.10 -0.58
N MET A 66 8.33 -18.68 -0.46
CA MET A 66 8.82 -19.65 -1.42
C MET A 66 8.02 -20.94 -1.32
N GLY A 67 7.61 -21.48 -2.47
CA GLY A 67 7.08 -22.83 -2.56
C GLY A 67 8.17 -23.89 -2.54
N ASP A 68 7.74 -25.14 -2.40
CA ASP A 68 8.58 -26.34 -2.48
C ASP A 68 8.65 -26.94 -3.89
N GLY A 69 7.99 -26.30 -4.86
CA GLY A 69 7.85 -26.78 -6.25
C GLY A 69 6.55 -27.54 -6.51
N GLU A 70 5.85 -27.98 -5.47
CA GLU A 70 4.54 -28.63 -5.58
C GLU A 70 3.42 -27.70 -5.11
N LYS A 71 3.69 -26.91 -4.08
CA LYS A 71 2.75 -25.97 -3.45
C LYS A 71 3.33 -24.58 -3.47
N ILE A 72 2.50 -23.64 -3.89
CA ILE A 72 2.78 -22.21 -3.79
C ILE A 72 1.99 -21.70 -2.58
N PRO A 73 2.66 -21.29 -1.49
CA PRO A 73 1.98 -20.70 -0.34
C PRO A 73 1.22 -19.44 -0.73
N GLU A 74 0.22 -19.08 0.06
CA GLU A 74 -0.48 -17.81 -0.11
C GLU A 74 0.45 -16.62 0.22
N GLY A 75 0.32 -15.55 -0.56
CA GLY A 75 1.02 -14.29 -0.31
C GLY A 75 0.28 -13.44 0.73
N TRP A 76 1.03 -12.78 1.61
CA TRP A 76 0.47 -11.98 2.70
C TRP A 76 0.79 -10.50 2.49
N THR A 77 -0.22 -9.64 2.67
CA THR A 77 -0.02 -8.18 2.65
C THR A 77 0.46 -7.71 4.02
N ILE A 78 1.64 -7.07 4.05
CA ILE A 78 2.32 -6.60 5.25
C ILE A 78 2.63 -5.11 5.08
N ASP A 79 2.47 -4.34 6.16
CA ASP A 79 2.83 -2.92 6.16
C ASP A 79 4.35 -2.73 6.02
N GLU A 80 4.78 -1.73 5.26
CA GLU A 80 6.21 -1.49 4.96
C GLU A 80 7.08 -1.38 6.23
N HIS A 81 6.54 -0.79 7.30
CA HIS A 81 7.24 -0.58 8.57
C HIS A 81 7.64 -1.87 9.28
N SER A 82 6.98 -2.98 8.97
CA SER A 82 7.28 -4.28 9.56
C SER A 82 8.26 -5.10 8.71
N LEU A 83 8.74 -4.57 7.58
CA LEU A 83 9.59 -5.30 6.64
C LEU A 83 11.07 -4.95 6.82
N GLU A 84 11.89 -5.99 6.85
CA GLU A 84 13.34 -5.91 6.74
C GLU A 84 13.81 -6.61 5.46
N VAL A 85 14.68 -5.96 4.68
CA VAL A 85 15.28 -6.58 3.49
C VAL A 85 16.30 -7.62 3.91
N VAL A 86 16.15 -8.84 3.39
CA VAL A 86 17.07 -9.96 3.62
C VAL A 86 18.14 -10.02 2.54
N ASP A 87 17.73 -10.01 1.26
CA ASP A 87 18.64 -10.04 0.12
C ASP A 87 17.98 -9.49 -1.15
N ALA A 88 18.77 -9.37 -2.23
CA ALA A 88 18.34 -8.80 -3.51
C ALA A 88 17.25 -9.62 -4.24
N GLY A 89 16.97 -10.86 -3.82
CA GLY A 89 15.98 -11.72 -4.44
C GLY A 89 16.15 -11.84 -5.95
N ILE A 90 15.10 -11.47 -6.68
CA ILE A 90 15.02 -11.51 -8.14
C ILE A 90 14.92 -10.12 -8.76
N ILE A 91 15.42 -9.08 -8.08
CA ILE A 91 15.27 -7.69 -8.54
C ILE A 91 15.71 -7.47 -9.99
N ALA A 92 16.76 -8.16 -10.45
CA ALA A 92 17.26 -8.06 -11.82
C ALA A 92 16.30 -8.62 -12.90
N LYS A 93 15.25 -9.34 -12.50
CA LYS A 93 14.22 -9.93 -13.37
C LYS A 93 12.89 -9.17 -13.29
N VAL A 94 12.79 -8.15 -12.44
CA VAL A 94 11.57 -7.35 -12.28
C VAL A 94 11.40 -6.45 -13.50
N THR A 95 10.19 -6.41 -14.04
CA THR A 95 9.86 -5.46 -15.10
C THR A 95 9.67 -4.09 -14.46
N PRO A 96 10.30 -3.02 -14.98
CA PRO A 96 10.07 -1.66 -14.49
C PRO A 96 8.59 -1.29 -14.55
N GLU A 97 8.18 -0.41 -13.64
CA GLU A 97 6.82 0.12 -13.64
C GLU A 97 6.47 0.78 -14.99
N ALA A 98 5.22 0.62 -15.42
CA ALA A 98 4.68 1.30 -16.60
C ALA A 98 4.90 2.82 -16.53
N THR A 99 5.50 3.40 -17.59
CA THR A 99 5.88 4.82 -17.62
C THR A 99 4.75 5.75 -18.07
N ASN A 100 3.64 5.21 -18.56
CA ASN A 100 2.49 5.93 -19.12
C ASN A 100 1.29 5.99 -18.16
N VAL A 101 1.54 6.05 -16.85
CA VAL A 101 0.51 6.19 -15.83
C VAL A 101 0.14 7.67 -15.68
N SER A 102 -1.03 8.05 -16.19
CA SER A 102 -1.55 9.43 -16.16
C SER A 102 -2.46 9.73 -14.96
N VAL A 103 -2.79 8.71 -14.16
CA VAL A 103 -3.73 8.78 -13.03
C VAL A 103 -2.97 8.84 -11.71
N ARG A 104 -3.49 9.60 -10.75
CA ARG A 104 -2.97 9.74 -9.38
C ARG A 104 -3.98 9.29 -8.34
N LEU A 105 -3.52 9.07 -7.11
CA LEU A 105 -4.41 8.85 -5.97
C LEU A 105 -5.26 10.11 -5.69
N GLY A 106 -6.50 9.89 -5.22
CA GLY A 106 -7.45 10.96 -4.89
C GLY A 106 -8.14 11.60 -6.10
N GLN A 107 -7.78 11.20 -7.32
CA GLN A 107 -8.42 11.74 -8.52
C GLN A 107 -9.75 11.06 -8.80
N GLU A 108 -10.74 11.84 -9.24
CA GLU A 108 -11.94 11.27 -9.85
C GLU A 108 -11.59 10.76 -11.25
N VAL A 109 -11.87 9.49 -11.50
CA VAL A 109 -11.57 8.78 -12.73
C VAL A 109 -12.79 8.09 -13.30
N THR A 110 -12.79 7.90 -14.61
CA THR A 110 -13.78 7.12 -15.34
C THR A 110 -13.11 5.92 -16.00
N ASP A 111 -13.66 4.72 -15.81
CA ASP A 111 -13.29 3.55 -16.60
C ASP A 111 -13.89 3.66 -18.00
N LYS A 112 -13.04 3.75 -19.02
CA LYS A 112 -13.47 3.91 -20.42
C LYS A 112 -14.19 2.67 -20.99
N ILE A 113 -14.13 1.53 -20.31
CA ILE A 113 -14.78 0.27 -20.75
C ILE A 113 -16.18 0.14 -20.15
N SER A 114 -16.30 0.20 -18.82
CA SER A 114 -17.60 0.01 -18.12
C SER A 114 -18.39 1.30 -17.90
N GLY A 115 -17.73 2.46 -17.98
CA GLY A 115 -18.33 3.76 -17.63
C GLY A 115 -18.40 4.03 -16.13
N VAL A 116 -17.84 3.17 -15.26
CA VAL A 116 -17.79 3.41 -13.81
C VAL A 116 -16.99 4.67 -13.51
N VAL A 117 -17.54 5.53 -12.65
CA VAL A 117 -16.90 6.76 -12.16
C VAL A 117 -16.67 6.63 -10.66
N GLY A 118 -15.48 7.00 -10.19
CA GLY A 118 -15.14 6.96 -8.76
C GLY A 118 -13.83 7.65 -8.44
N ILE A 119 -13.43 7.62 -7.17
CA ILE A 119 -12.17 8.18 -6.68
C ILE A 119 -11.12 7.07 -6.57
N THR A 120 -9.89 7.33 -7.00
CA THR A 120 -8.77 6.41 -6.79
C THR A 120 -8.34 6.39 -5.32
N THR A 121 -8.49 5.25 -4.66
CA THR A 121 -8.21 5.09 -3.22
C THR A 121 -6.97 4.26 -2.92
N ARG A 122 -6.50 3.48 -3.89
CA ARG A 122 -5.28 2.66 -3.76
C ARG A 122 -4.58 2.54 -5.11
N ARG A 123 -3.26 2.60 -5.13
CA ARG A 123 -2.41 2.35 -6.30
C ARG A 123 -1.60 1.10 -6.01
N ILE A 124 -1.62 0.14 -6.92
CA ILE A 124 -0.93 -1.14 -6.79
C ILE A 124 0.04 -1.28 -7.94
N THR A 125 1.30 -1.52 -7.63
CA THR A 125 2.34 -1.88 -8.60
C THR A 125 2.69 -3.35 -8.39
N TYR A 126 2.71 -4.12 -9.47
CA TYR A 126 3.05 -5.54 -9.47
C TYR A 126 4.46 -5.80 -10.00
N ILE A 127 5.01 -6.98 -9.71
CA ILE A 127 6.35 -7.42 -10.14
C ILE A 127 6.58 -7.44 -11.67
N ASN A 128 5.50 -7.50 -12.44
CA ASN A 128 5.55 -7.41 -13.90
C ASN A 128 5.44 -5.97 -14.42
N GLY A 129 5.48 -4.96 -13.54
CA GLY A 129 5.39 -3.55 -13.90
C GLY A 129 3.97 -3.04 -14.14
N CYS A 130 2.95 -3.91 -14.04
CA CYS A 130 1.55 -3.49 -14.16
C CYS A 130 1.16 -2.58 -13.00
N VAL A 131 0.35 -1.56 -13.31
CA VAL A 131 -0.19 -0.61 -12.34
C VAL A 131 -1.71 -0.68 -12.36
N GLN A 132 -2.31 -0.94 -11.20
CA GLN A 132 -3.75 -0.91 -11.01
C GLN A 132 -4.13 0.13 -9.96
N PHE A 133 -5.34 0.67 -10.09
CA PHE A 133 -5.94 1.50 -9.07
C PHE A 133 -7.20 0.85 -8.53
N ALA A 134 -7.38 0.89 -7.21
CA ALA A 134 -8.69 0.71 -6.61
C ALA A 134 -9.49 1.99 -6.82
N VAL A 135 -10.65 1.86 -7.46
CA VAL A 135 -11.58 2.96 -7.70
C VAL A 135 -12.78 2.72 -6.80
N GLN A 136 -13.04 3.66 -5.89
CA GLN A 136 -14.20 3.67 -5.02
C GLN A 136 -15.33 4.45 -5.70
N PRO A 137 -16.42 3.79 -6.14
CA PRO A 137 -17.59 4.50 -6.67
C PRO A 137 -18.26 5.32 -5.56
N LYS A 138 -19.03 6.34 -5.97
CA LYS A 138 -19.92 7.08 -5.06
C LYS A 138 -21.02 6.16 -4.54
N VAL A 139 -21.60 6.54 -3.39
CA VAL A 139 -22.80 5.87 -2.85
C VAL A 139 -23.89 5.80 -3.91
N ASP A 140 -24.60 4.68 -3.97
CA ASP A 140 -25.68 4.50 -4.90
C ASP A 140 -26.95 5.27 -4.47
N LYS A 141 -28.00 5.18 -5.30
CA LYS A 141 -29.27 5.85 -5.03
C LYS A 141 -29.99 5.31 -3.78
N ASP A 142 -29.66 4.11 -3.36
CA ASP A 142 -30.22 3.45 -2.18
C ASP A 142 -29.38 3.73 -0.92
N GLY A 143 -28.32 4.55 -1.04
CA GLY A 143 -27.41 4.90 0.04
C GLY A 143 -26.42 3.78 0.40
N LYS A 144 -26.28 2.75 -0.42
CA LYS A 144 -25.30 1.68 -0.20
C LYS A 144 -23.95 2.12 -0.77
N MET A 145 -22.89 1.75 -0.06
CA MET A 145 -21.52 1.95 -0.52
C MET A 145 -21.10 0.75 -1.39
N PRO A 146 -20.82 0.95 -2.69
CA PRO A 146 -20.30 -0.13 -3.53
C PRO A 146 -18.88 -0.52 -3.09
N GLU A 147 -18.48 -1.75 -3.39
CA GLU A 147 -17.08 -2.16 -3.20
C GLU A 147 -16.14 -1.44 -4.17
N ALA A 148 -14.90 -1.23 -3.74
CA ALA A 148 -13.87 -0.69 -4.61
C ALA A 148 -13.50 -1.69 -5.71
N ILE A 149 -13.30 -1.18 -6.93
CA ILE A 149 -12.99 -1.99 -8.11
C ILE A 149 -11.54 -1.76 -8.51
N TYR A 150 -10.79 -2.84 -8.68
CA TYR A 150 -9.41 -2.79 -9.15
C TYR A 150 -9.36 -2.73 -10.68
N LEU A 151 -8.81 -1.64 -11.22
CA LEU A 151 -8.77 -1.37 -12.64
C LEU A 151 -7.35 -1.01 -13.08
N ASP A 152 -6.95 -1.56 -14.22
CA ASP A 152 -5.66 -1.24 -14.84
C ASP A 152 -5.60 0.25 -15.23
N HIS A 153 -4.44 0.87 -15.02
CA HIS A 153 -4.23 2.30 -15.29
C HIS A 153 -4.59 2.69 -16.73
N SER A 154 -4.38 1.81 -17.71
CA SER A 154 -4.65 2.09 -19.12
C SER A 154 -6.14 2.25 -19.43
N ARG A 155 -7.03 1.75 -18.55
CA ARG A 155 -8.48 1.86 -18.68
C ARG A 155 -9.05 3.16 -18.11
N LEU A 156 -8.29 3.82 -17.25
CA LEU A 156 -8.77 4.97 -16.50
C LEU A 156 -8.50 6.27 -17.25
N VAL A 157 -9.48 7.16 -17.21
CA VAL A 157 -9.36 8.55 -17.68
C VAL A 157 -9.58 9.46 -16.48
N ALA A 158 -8.57 10.27 -16.16
CA ALA A 158 -8.68 11.25 -15.09
C ALA A 158 -9.65 12.38 -15.50
N SER A 159 -10.56 12.72 -14.60
CA SER A 159 -11.35 13.94 -14.71
C SER A 159 -10.52 15.15 -14.22
N HIS A 160 -10.93 16.36 -14.58
CA HIS A 160 -10.24 17.58 -14.14
C HIS A 160 -10.39 17.89 -12.63
N GLN A 161 -11.16 17.10 -11.86
CA GLN A 161 -11.33 17.28 -10.42
C GLN A 161 -10.46 16.29 -9.65
N ALA A 162 -9.42 16.81 -8.99
CA ALA A 162 -8.65 16.06 -7.99
C ALA A 162 -9.22 16.34 -6.60
N VAL A 163 -9.45 15.29 -5.81
CA VAL A 163 -9.73 15.42 -4.38
C VAL A 163 -8.39 15.27 -3.67
N GLU A 164 -7.88 16.36 -3.11
CA GLU A 164 -6.66 16.28 -2.30
C GLU A 164 -6.91 15.40 -1.06
N ALA A 165 -5.97 14.49 -0.78
CA ALA A 165 -5.95 13.76 0.47
C ALA A 165 -5.92 14.77 1.61
N LYS A 166 -6.99 14.85 2.41
CA LYS A 166 -6.96 15.70 3.60
C LYS A 166 -5.87 15.15 4.52
N PRO A 167 -4.94 15.99 5.02
CA PRO A 167 -4.07 15.58 6.10
C PRO A 167 -4.94 15.08 7.28
N PRO A 168 -4.45 14.14 8.09
CA PRO A 168 -5.22 13.61 9.21
C PRO A 168 -5.79 14.79 9.99
N ILE A 169 -7.12 14.79 10.15
CA ILE A 169 -7.86 15.85 10.83
C ILE A 169 -7.10 16.15 12.11
N GLY A 170 -6.55 17.36 12.18
CA GLY A 170 -5.92 17.88 13.39
C GLY A 170 -6.85 17.56 14.55
N VAL A 171 -6.29 16.97 15.61
CA VAL A 171 -7.01 16.62 16.82
C VAL A 171 -7.39 17.91 17.53
N ASP A 172 -8.33 18.65 16.95
CA ASP A 172 -8.85 19.87 17.51
C ASP A 172 -9.89 19.47 18.56
N LYS A 173 -9.36 19.41 19.78
CA LYS A 173 -9.96 19.20 21.09
C LYS A 173 -9.91 17.74 21.57
N PRO A 174 -9.40 17.49 22.79
CA PRO A 174 -9.50 16.17 23.41
C PRO A 174 -10.98 15.83 23.56
N ARG A 175 -11.43 14.81 22.82
CA ARG A 175 -12.71 14.15 23.12
C ARG A 175 -12.55 13.51 24.50
N PRO A 176 -13.43 13.80 25.48
CA PRO A 176 -13.40 13.05 26.72
C PRO A 176 -13.60 11.56 26.40
N PRO A 177 -12.84 10.65 27.03
CA PRO A 177 -12.96 9.22 26.76
C PRO A 177 -14.39 8.80 27.09
N GLY A 178 -15.02 8.05 26.18
CA GLY A 178 -16.38 7.54 26.32
C GLY A 178 -16.51 6.58 27.50
N GLY A 179 -16.56 7.11 28.71
CA GLY A 179 -16.94 6.39 29.91
C GLY A 179 -18.43 6.04 29.87
N PRO A 180 -18.86 5.01 30.62
CA PRO A 180 -20.24 4.56 30.63
C PRO A 180 -21.19 5.70 31.01
N SER A 181 -22.18 5.94 30.14
CA SER A 181 -23.22 6.96 30.30
C SER A 181 -23.96 6.78 31.63
N THR A 182 -23.89 7.75 32.53
CA THR A 182 -24.71 7.78 33.76
C THR A 182 -26.12 8.33 33.52
N ARG A 183 -26.68 8.15 32.33
CA ARG A 183 -28.05 8.61 32.05
C ARG A 183 -29.06 7.54 32.52
N ALA A 184 -29.72 7.88 33.63
CA ALA A 184 -30.90 7.27 34.24
C ALA A 184 -30.67 6.23 35.37
N SER A 185 -30.34 6.74 36.56
CA SER A 185 -30.82 6.19 37.83
C SER A 185 -31.42 7.31 38.67
N SER A 186 -32.55 7.84 38.21
CA SER A 186 -33.43 8.67 39.04
C SER A 186 -34.87 8.38 38.67
N MET A 187 -35.36 7.18 38.98
CA MET A 187 -36.79 6.92 39.00
C MET A 187 -37.11 5.83 40.02
N ARG A 188 -37.44 6.27 41.24
CA ARG A 188 -38.45 5.69 42.15
C ARG A 188 -38.55 6.61 43.37
N MET A 189 -39.48 7.56 43.29
CA MET A 189 -40.24 7.96 44.47
C MET A 189 -41.40 6.96 44.60
N GLY A 190 -41.59 6.46 45.80
CA GLY A 190 -42.59 5.48 46.21
C GLY A 190 -42.20 4.97 47.58
#